data_AF-A0A3C1WV90-F1
#
_entry.id   AF-A0A3C1WV90-F1
#
_cell.length_a   1.000
_cell.length_b   1.000
_cell.length_c   1.000
_cell.angle_alpha   90.00
_cell.angle_beta   90.00
_cell.angle_gamma   90.00
#
_symmetry.space_group_name_H-M   'P 1'
#
loop_
_entity.id
_entity.type
_entity.pdbx_description
1 polymer ?
#
loop_
_entity_poly.entity_id
_entity_poly.type
_entity_poly.pdbx_seq_one_letter_code
_entity_poly.pdbx_strand_id
1 'polypeptide(L)'
;MDDVTYEDALPAGDNYSFKYMCESLELLLDLEELYPSWHDILKQTKSYWNKKGPNSSEWNQTMNPESAKSFIFEKMLESLLFTYFCGSIYDGEIYARAMIAVMTVRWIMMISAADTSLTFEETVYLFSREVEHSDLNLNALIKWFEGELE
;
A
#
# COMPACT_ATOMS: atom_id res chain seq x y z
N MET A 1 3.52 23.36 -27.86
CA MET A 1 3.25 23.05 -26.46
C MET A 1 1.99 22.24 -26.55
N ASP A 2 2.17 20.95 -26.79
CA ASP A 2 1.06 20.08 -27.16
C ASP A 2 0.19 19.89 -25.93
N ASP A 3 -1.10 20.18 -26.09
CA ASP A 3 -2.12 19.88 -25.10
C ASP A 3 -2.12 18.37 -24.90
N VAL A 4 -1.45 17.91 -23.83
CA VAL A 4 -1.60 16.55 -23.34
C VAL A 4 -3.04 16.46 -22.84
N THR A 5 -3.90 15.91 -23.69
CA THR A 5 -5.26 15.61 -23.27
C THR A 5 -5.19 14.53 -22.21
N TYR A 6 -5.91 14.70 -21.10
CA TYR A 6 -5.96 13.72 -20.01
C TYR A 6 -6.44 12.32 -20.47
N GLU A 7 -6.91 12.19 -21.71
CA GLU A 7 -7.31 10.94 -22.36
C GLU A 7 -6.11 10.15 -22.95
N ASP A 8 -4.95 10.79 -23.14
CA ASP A 8 -3.69 10.14 -23.56
C ASP A 8 -2.87 9.64 -22.37
N ALA A 9 -3.31 9.90 -21.13
CA ALA A 9 -2.83 9.14 -20.00
C ALA A 9 -3.16 7.67 -20.27
N LEU A 10 -2.13 6.82 -20.32
CA LEU A 10 -2.25 5.36 -20.26
C LEU A 10 -3.52 5.01 -19.49
N PRO A 11 -4.40 4.13 -20.01
CA PRO A 11 -5.61 3.79 -19.27
C PRO A 11 -5.18 3.52 -17.84
N ALA A 12 -5.76 4.22 -16.86
CA ALA A 12 -5.51 4.01 -15.44
C ALA A 12 -6.10 2.65 -15.01
N GLY A 13 -5.79 1.60 -15.78
CA GLY A 13 -6.27 0.25 -15.75
C GLY A 13 -5.07 -0.67 -15.72
N ASP A 14 -5.05 -1.51 -14.69
CA ASP A 14 -4.14 -2.62 -14.38
C ASP A 14 -2.85 -2.40 -13.55
N ASN A 15 -2.39 -1.18 -13.24
CA ASN A 15 -1.24 -1.04 -12.31
C ASN A 15 -1.53 -1.46 -10.87
N TYR A 16 -2.80 -1.58 -10.47
CA TYR A 16 -3.21 -2.09 -9.15
C TYR A 16 -4.28 -3.18 -9.29
N SER A 17 -4.05 -4.13 -10.20
CA SER A 17 -4.93 -5.29 -10.31
C SER A 17 -5.07 -6.00 -8.95
N PHE A 18 -6.20 -6.66 -8.70
CA PHE A 18 -6.39 -7.47 -7.48
C PHE A 18 -5.22 -8.45 -7.28
N LYS A 19 -4.74 -9.05 -8.38
CA LYS A 19 -3.59 -9.95 -8.36
C LYS A 19 -2.34 -9.23 -7.84
N TYR A 20 -2.00 -8.09 -8.42
CA TYR A 20 -0.85 -7.28 -7.98
C TYR A 20 -0.97 -6.86 -6.51
N MET A 21 -2.17 -6.45 -6.07
CA MET A 21 -2.41 -6.08 -4.68
C MET A 21 -2.23 -7.25 -3.70
N CYS A 22 -2.67 -8.44 -4.08
CA CYS A 22 -2.44 -9.63 -3.26
C CYS A 22 -0.97 -10.05 -3.27
N GLU A 23 -0.29 -10.04 -4.42
CA GLU A 23 1.14 -10.38 -4.53
C GLU A 23 2.02 -9.40 -3.73
N SER A 24 1.74 -8.10 -3.84
CA SER A 24 2.45 -7.08 -3.05
C SER A 24 2.12 -7.15 -1.56
N LEU A 25 0.95 -7.63 -1.14
CA LEU A 25 0.68 -7.92 0.27
C LEU A 25 1.55 -9.09 0.78
N GLU A 26 1.86 -10.07 -0.07
CA GLU A 26 2.75 -11.18 0.29
C GLU A 26 4.17 -10.72 0.57
N LEU A 27 4.63 -9.65 -0.09
CA LEU A 27 5.93 -9.03 0.21
C LEU A 27 6.07 -8.67 1.70
N LEU A 28 4.98 -8.24 2.35
CA LEU A 28 4.99 -7.89 3.77
C LEU A 28 5.22 -9.10 4.70
N LEU A 29 4.98 -10.33 4.23
CA LEU A 29 5.25 -11.55 5.00
C LEU A 29 6.75 -11.92 5.00
N ASP A 30 7.51 -11.44 4.01
CA ASP A 30 8.95 -11.67 3.91
C ASP A 30 9.76 -10.63 4.71
N LEU A 31 9.09 -9.58 5.20
CA LEU A 31 9.65 -8.54 6.05
C LEU A 31 9.87 -9.05 7.49
N GLU A 32 10.82 -8.43 8.20
CA GLU A 32 11.04 -8.72 9.61
C GLU A 32 9.78 -8.42 10.43
N GLU A 33 9.48 -9.30 11.37
CA GLU A 33 8.34 -9.18 12.27
C GLU A 33 8.76 -8.47 13.57
N LEU A 34 8.24 -7.26 13.79
CA LEU A 34 8.47 -6.49 15.02
C LEU A 34 7.34 -6.67 16.03
N TYR A 35 6.12 -6.99 15.58
CA TYR A 35 5.02 -7.44 16.43
C TYR A 35 4.88 -8.95 16.42
N PRO A 36 4.80 -9.65 17.56
CA PRO A 36 4.63 -11.10 17.58
C PRO A 36 3.39 -11.70 16.88
N SER A 37 2.46 -10.88 16.36
CA SER A 37 1.29 -11.35 15.61
C SER A 37 1.10 -10.63 14.27
N TRP A 38 2.10 -9.88 13.79
CA TRP A 38 1.97 -9.12 12.55
C TRP A 38 1.79 -10.04 11.36
N HIS A 39 2.62 -11.07 11.24
CA HIS A 39 2.51 -12.04 10.14
C HIS A 39 1.18 -12.80 10.19
N ASP A 40 0.63 -13.03 11.38
CA ASP A 40 -0.67 -13.69 11.50
C ASP A 40 -1.84 -12.78 11.05
N ILE A 41 -1.76 -11.47 11.31
CA ILE A 41 -2.70 -10.49 10.75
C ILE A 41 -2.60 -10.51 9.23
N LEU A 42 -1.40 -10.44 8.65
CA LEU A 42 -1.20 -10.45 7.20
C LEU A 42 -1.72 -11.74 6.54
N LYS A 43 -1.48 -12.91 7.14
CA LYS A 43 -2.03 -14.20 6.66
C LYS A 43 -3.55 -14.20 6.68
N GLN A 44 -4.17 -13.64 7.71
CA GLN A 44 -5.62 -13.50 7.81
C GLN A 44 -6.16 -12.54 6.75
N THR A 45 -5.51 -11.39 6.55
CA THR A 45 -5.85 -10.42 5.49
C THR A 45 -5.78 -11.06 4.11
N LYS A 46 -4.72 -11.81 3.82
CA LYS A 46 -4.57 -12.56 2.55
C LYS A 46 -5.71 -13.57 2.37
N SER A 47 -6.00 -14.37 3.41
CA SER A 47 -7.07 -15.37 3.37
C SER A 47 -8.45 -14.73 3.13
N TYR A 48 -8.72 -13.60 3.80
CA TYR A 48 -9.94 -12.83 3.62
C TYR A 48 -10.12 -12.39 2.17
N TRP A 49 -9.11 -11.76 1.57
CA TRP A 49 -9.20 -11.24 0.21
C TRP A 49 -9.25 -12.35 -0.84
N ASN A 50 -8.49 -13.43 -0.67
CA ASN A 50 -8.58 -14.60 -1.55
C ASN A 50 -9.98 -15.24 -1.55
N LYS A 51 -10.68 -15.22 -0.41
CA LYS A 51 -12.05 -15.72 -0.31
C LYS A 51 -13.06 -14.78 -0.98
N LYS A 52 -12.85 -13.46 -0.92
CA LYS A 52 -13.74 -12.45 -1.50
C LYS A 52 -13.57 -12.32 -3.02
N GLY A 53 -12.33 -12.24 -3.47
CA GLY A 53 -11.97 -12.06 -4.87
C GLY A 53 -12.24 -10.64 -5.43
N PRO A 54 -11.80 -10.38 -6.68
CA PRO A 54 -11.78 -9.05 -7.30
C PRO A 54 -13.16 -8.46 -7.57
N ASN A 55 -14.19 -9.29 -7.73
CA ASN A 55 -15.54 -8.87 -8.10
C ASN A 55 -16.47 -8.66 -6.89
N SER A 56 -15.93 -8.75 -5.67
CA SER A 56 -16.71 -8.55 -4.45
C SER A 56 -17.06 -7.07 -4.23
N SER A 57 -18.22 -6.83 -3.61
CA SER A 57 -18.61 -5.48 -3.18
C SER A 57 -17.61 -4.90 -2.19
N GLU A 58 -17.07 -5.73 -1.31
CA GLU A 58 -16.09 -5.37 -0.29
C GLU A 58 -14.78 -4.92 -0.92
N TRP A 59 -14.30 -5.62 -1.95
CA TRP A 59 -13.11 -5.18 -2.68
C TRP A 59 -13.32 -3.81 -3.30
N ASN A 60 -14.46 -3.61 -3.97
CA ASN A 60 -14.76 -2.33 -4.61
C ASN A 60 -14.89 -1.20 -3.58
N GLN A 61 -15.61 -1.41 -2.49
CA GLN A 61 -15.77 -0.40 -1.42
C GLN A 61 -14.46 -0.10 -0.70
N THR A 62 -13.59 -1.10 -0.53
CA THR A 62 -12.27 -0.88 0.06
C THR A 62 -11.40 -0.09 -0.90
N MET A 63 -11.30 -0.47 -2.17
CA MET A 63 -10.39 0.18 -3.13
C MET A 63 -10.89 1.52 -3.67
N ASN A 64 -12.20 1.76 -3.62
CA ASN A 64 -12.87 2.98 -4.06
C ASN A 64 -13.80 3.51 -2.93
N PRO A 65 -13.24 3.99 -1.81
CA PRO A 65 -14.02 4.41 -0.65
C PRO A 65 -14.81 5.71 -0.92
N GLU A 66 -15.96 5.86 -0.26
CA GLU A 66 -16.77 7.08 -0.32
C GLU A 66 -16.07 8.30 0.31
N SER A 67 -16.59 9.51 0.04
CA SER A 67 -15.92 10.81 0.23
C SER A 67 -15.22 11.02 1.58
N ALA A 68 -15.87 10.72 2.72
CA ALA A 68 -15.27 10.95 4.04
C ALA A 68 -14.08 10.00 4.33
N LYS A 69 -14.17 8.73 3.91
CA LYS A 69 -13.06 7.77 4.04
C LYS A 69 -11.97 8.07 3.01
N SER A 70 -12.35 8.45 1.80
CA SER A 70 -11.43 8.87 0.74
C SER A 70 -10.53 10.03 1.20
N PHE A 71 -11.10 11.02 1.91
CA PHE A 71 -10.33 12.16 2.44
C PHE A 71 -9.20 11.71 3.40
N ILE A 72 -9.46 10.75 4.27
CA ILE A 72 -8.44 10.24 5.21
C ILE A 72 -7.29 9.58 4.45
N PHE A 73 -7.60 8.72 3.48
CA PHE A 73 -6.58 8.04 2.68
C PHE A 73 -5.80 8.99 1.77
N GLU A 74 -6.46 10.02 1.21
CA GLU A 74 -5.82 11.08 0.45
C GLU A 74 -4.82 11.86 1.32
N LYS A 75 -5.21 12.25 2.54
CA LYS A 75 -4.29 12.94 3.47
C LYS A 75 -3.17 12.08 3.98
N MET A 76 -3.41 10.78 4.16
CA MET A 76 -2.36 9.81 4.45
C MET A 76 -1.37 9.73 3.29
N LEU A 77 -1.85 9.59 2.05
CA LEU A 77 -1.01 9.54 0.85
C LEU A 77 -0.17 10.81 0.68
N GLU A 78 -0.78 11.99 0.79
CA GLU A 78 -0.06 13.27 0.70
C GLU A 78 1.07 13.34 1.75
N SER A 79 0.79 12.93 2.98
CA SER A 79 1.75 12.97 4.09
C SER A 79 2.91 11.99 3.87
N LEU A 80 2.60 10.76 3.43
CA LEU A 80 3.60 9.74 3.13
C LEU A 80 4.44 10.13 1.91
N LEU A 81 3.82 10.64 0.84
CA LEU A 81 4.54 11.15 -0.32
C LEU A 81 5.49 12.27 0.09
N PHE A 82 5.05 13.23 0.89
CA PHE A 82 5.96 14.28 1.38
C PHE A 82 7.13 13.69 2.18
N THR A 83 6.87 12.72 3.06
CA THR A 83 7.88 12.08 3.90
C THR A 83 8.92 11.31 3.08
N TYR A 84 8.45 10.52 2.12
CA TYR A 84 9.29 9.64 1.31
C TYR A 84 9.98 10.36 0.15
N PHE A 85 9.28 11.28 -0.51
CA PHE A 85 9.77 11.94 -1.72
C PHE A 85 10.92 12.90 -1.43
N CYS A 86 10.89 13.64 -0.31
CA CYS A 86 11.90 14.66 -0.03
C CYS A 86 13.32 14.09 0.15
N GLY A 87 13.45 12.89 0.72
CA GLY A 87 14.73 12.18 0.81
C GLY A 87 15.13 11.49 -0.49
N SER A 88 14.14 10.93 -1.21
CA SER A 88 14.33 10.09 -2.40
C SER A 88 15.12 10.72 -3.55
N ILE A 89 15.05 12.05 -3.70
CA ILE A 89 15.65 12.78 -4.82
C ILE A 89 17.18 12.64 -4.81
N TYR A 90 17.77 12.58 -3.62
CA TYR A 90 19.21 12.49 -3.48
C TYR A 90 19.72 11.06 -3.64
N ASP A 91 18.90 10.07 -3.30
CA ASP A 91 19.26 8.65 -3.33
C ASP A 91 18.97 7.99 -4.69
N GLY A 92 18.20 8.66 -5.57
CA GLY A 92 17.80 8.13 -6.86
C GLY A 92 16.61 7.15 -6.80
N GLU A 93 15.99 7.00 -5.62
CA GLU A 93 14.94 6.02 -5.31
C GLU A 93 13.54 6.63 -5.40
N ILE A 94 13.34 7.60 -6.30
CA ILE A 94 12.09 8.38 -6.39
C ILE A 94 10.90 7.48 -6.67
N TYR A 95 11.05 6.54 -7.60
CA TYR A 95 9.99 5.60 -7.97
C TYR A 95 9.63 4.70 -6.79
N ALA A 96 10.60 4.00 -6.21
CA ALA A 96 10.33 3.08 -5.12
C ALA A 96 9.71 3.78 -3.90
N ARG A 97 10.20 4.97 -3.54
CA ARG A 97 9.67 5.73 -2.40
C ARG A 97 8.28 6.29 -2.64
N ALA A 98 7.96 6.67 -3.88
CA ALA A 98 6.58 7.00 -4.26
C ALA A 98 5.67 5.78 -4.21
N MET A 99 6.14 4.63 -4.69
CA MET A 99 5.38 3.38 -4.65
C MET A 99 5.14 2.88 -3.22
N ILE A 100 6.11 2.99 -2.31
CA ILE A 100 5.92 2.70 -0.89
C ILE A 100 4.81 3.58 -0.30
N ALA A 101 4.81 4.89 -0.59
CA ALA A 101 3.75 5.77 -0.12
C ALA A 101 2.36 5.33 -0.61
N VAL A 102 2.23 4.98 -1.89
CA VAL A 102 0.96 4.49 -2.47
C VAL A 102 0.55 3.16 -1.86
N MET A 103 1.47 2.19 -1.80
CA MET A 103 1.19 0.84 -1.37
C MET A 103 0.92 0.74 0.12
N THR A 104 1.58 1.54 0.96
CA THR A 104 1.25 1.67 2.39
C THR A 104 -0.22 1.99 2.60
N VAL A 105 -0.76 2.98 1.88
CA VAL A 105 -2.18 3.35 1.99
C VAL A 105 -3.08 2.18 1.57
N ARG A 106 -2.75 1.52 0.46
CA ARG A 106 -3.53 0.38 -0.05
C ARG A 106 -3.49 -0.83 0.89
N TRP A 107 -2.34 -1.17 1.46
CA TRP A 107 -2.21 -2.27 2.41
C TRP A 107 -2.95 -1.97 3.70
N ILE A 108 -2.88 -0.74 4.23
CA ILE A 108 -3.68 -0.33 5.40
C ILE A 108 -5.18 -0.46 5.11
N MET A 109 -5.65 -0.06 3.92
CA MET A 109 -7.04 -0.25 3.49
C MET A 109 -7.43 -1.74 3.49
N MET A 110 -6.55 -2.61 2.95
CA MET A 110 -6.78 -4.06 2.90
C MET A 110 -6.82 -4.69 4.30
N ILE A 111 -5.89 -4.33 5.18
CA ILE A 111 -5.79 -4.88 6.54
C ILE A 111 -6.98 -4.42 7.38
N SER A 112 -7.28 -3.12 7.39
CA SER A 112 -8.38 -2.54 8.17
C SER A 112 -9.75 -3.09 7.76
N ALA A 113 -9.95 -3.43 6.49
CA ALA A 113 -11.19 -4.05 6.03
C ALA A 113 -11.29 -5.55 6.34
N ALA A 114 -10.16 -6.25 6.48
CA ALA A 114 -10.12 -7.69 6.74
C ALA A 114 -10.16 -8.03 8.23
N ASP A 115 -9.51 -7.22 9.07
CA ASP A 115 -9.45 -7.43 10.52
C ASP A 115 -10.27 -6.37 11.26
N THR A 116 -11.51 -6.73 11.61
CA THR A 116 -12.42 -5.85 12.36
C THR A 116 -12.15 -5.86 13.87
N SER A 117 -11.18 -6.63 14.35
CA SER A 117 -10.80 -6.63 15.77
C SER A 117 -9.89 -5.46 16.12
N LEU A 118 -9.19 -4.91 15.13
CA LEU A 118 -8.38 -3.71 15.24
C LEU A 118 -9.19 -2.49 14.79
N THR A 119 -9.02 -1.38 15.51
CA THR A 119 -9.42 -0.06 15.02
C THR A 119 -8.55 0.37 13.84
N PHE A 120 -9.02 1.38 13.10
CA PHE A 120 -8.25 1.95 11.99
C PHE A 120 -6.91 2.53 12.50
N GLU A 121 -6.94 3.24 13.62
CA GLU A 121 -5.78 3.85 14.25
C GLU A 121 -4.76 2.81 14.73
N GLU A 122 -5.22 1.70 15.30
CA GLU A 122 -4.36 0.57 15.66
C GLU A 122 -3.72 -0.08 14.43
N THR A 123 -4.47 -0.21 13.33
CA THR A 123 -3.93 -0.71 12.06
C THR A 123 -2.82 0.19 11.53
N VAL A 124 -3.05 1.50 11.51
CA VAL A 124 -2.04 2.49 11.07
C VAL A 124 -0.81 2.43 11.98
N TYR A 125 -1.01 2.43 13.29
CA TYR A 125 0.09 2.37 14.27
C TYR A 125 0.94 1.11 14.10
N LEU A 126 0.29 -0.06 14.00
CA LEU A 126 0.99 -1.32 13.80
C LEU A 126 1.73 -1.31 12.48
N PHE A 127 1.07 -0.97 11.36
CA PHE A 127 1.71 -0.92 10.05
C PHE A 127 2.94 0.00 10.06
N SER A 128 2.81 1.22 10.59
CA SER A 128 3.93 2.16 10.68
C SER A 128 5.08 1.59 11.50
N ARG A 129 4.81 0.89 12.61
CA ARG A 129 5.88 0.24 13.37
C ARG A 129 6.61 -0.78 12.51
N GLU A 130 5.90 -1.65 11.80
CA GLU A 130 6.52 -2.72 11.01
C GLU A 130 7.30 -2.19 9.80
N VAL A 131 6.81 -1.14 9.14
CA VAL A 131 7.42 -0.64 7.89
C VAL A 131 8.27 0.62 8.10
N GLU A 132 7.68 1.69 8.62
CA GLU A 132 8.33 3.01 8.73
C GLU A 132 9.44 3.05 9.77
N HIS A 133 9.36 2.19 10.79
CA HIS A 133 10.31 2.15 11.90
C HIS A 133 11.34 1.01 11.79
N SER A 134 11.37 0.29 10.66
CA SER A 134 12.41 -0.69 10.35
C SER A 134 13.16 -0.30 9.08
N ASP A 135 14.43 0.08 9.25
CA ASP A 135 15.33 0.32 8.12
C ASP A 135 15.48 -0.93 7.25
N LEU A 136 15.47 -2.13 7.83
CA LEU A 136 15.59 -3.39 7.10
C LEU A 136 14.38 -3.61 6.19
N ASN A 137 13.18 -3.40 6.71
CA ASN A 137 11.94 -3.55 5.95
C ASN A 137 11.80 -2.50 4.89
N LEU A 138 12.10 -1.23 5.21
CA LEU A 138 12.05 -0.15 4.25
C LEU A 138 13.01 -0.39 3.08
N ASN A 139 14.24 -0.81 3.36
CA ASN A 139 15.22 -1.15 2.31
C ASN A 139 14.80 -2.35 1.46
N ALA A 140 14.13 -3.35 2.06
CA ALA A 140 13.59 -4.49 1.33
C ALA A 140 12.48 -4.06 0.35
N LEU A 141 11.59 -3.17 0.78
CA LEU A 141 10.57 -2.58 -0.08
C LEU A 141 11.19 -1.74 -1.20
N ILE A 142 12.16 -0.89 -0.88
CA ILE A 142 12.86 -0.07 -1.89
C ILE A 142 13.45 -0.96 -2.98
N LYS A 143 14.19 -2.00 -2.59
CA LYS A 143 14.78 -2.95 -3.52
C LYS A 143 13.74 -3.65 -4.39
N TRP A 144 12.59 -4.01 -3.82
CA TRP A 144 11.53 -4.67 -4.56
C TRP A 144 10.95 -3.75 -5.64
N PHE A 145 10.59 -2.50 -5.29
CA PHE A 145 10.03 -1.55 -6.24
C PHE A 145 11.05 -1.07 -7.28
N GLU A 146 12.30 -0.81 -6.90
CA GLU A 146 13.33 -0.47 -7.89
C GLU A 146 13.55 -1.59 -8.92
N GLY A 147 13.37 -2.86 -8.51
CA GLY A 147 13.42 -4.01 -9.41
C GLY A 147 12.29 -4.06 -10.44
N GLU A 148 11.21 -3.28 -10.30
CA GLU A 148 10.14 -3.19 -11.30
C GLU A 148 10.54 -2.31 -12.50
N LEU A 149 11.63 -1.55 -12.39
CA LEU A 149 12.16 -0.69 -13.45
C LEU A 149 13.17 -1.39 -14.36
N GLU A 150 13.62 -2.60 -14.01
CA GLU A 150 14.58 -3.43 -14.77
C GLU A 150 13.90 -4.33 -15.81
#